data_AF-G7LHU8-F1
#
_entry.id   AF-G7LHU8-F1
#
_cell.length_a   1.000
_cell.length_b   1.000
_cell.length_c   1.000
_cell.angle_alpha   90.00
_cell.angle_beta   90.00
_cell.angle_gamma   90.00
#
_symmetry.space_group_name_H-M   'P 1'
#
loop_
_entity.id
_entity.type
_entity.pdbx_description
1 polymer ?
#
loop_
_entity_poly.entity_id
_entity_poly.type
_entity_poly.pdbx_seq_one_letter_code
_entity_poly.pdbx_strand_id
1 'polypeptide(L)'
;MIYLGGRDDIEALCLAKRVIRNPGINLVVYHLTSEDHMPNLEYVLDNEALEEVKKLPHYGSKNVCYQKLIVKDSQGISTILRDIANEHDFFIVRRTHDSDLPQIEGLAKWTEFSELSAIGDLLASPDLGSRAGVLVLQQQAKDK
;
A
#
# COMPACT_ATOMS: atom_id res chain seq x y z
N MET A 1 -1.15 -5.65 1.29
CA MET A 1 -1.01 -4.22 1.62
C MET A 1 -0.20 -3.55 0.53
N ILE A 2 -0.67 -2.41 0.02
CA ILE A 2 0.10 -1.57 -0.90
C ILE A 2 0.77 -0.47 -0.06
N TYR A 3 2.08 -0.29 -0.21
CA TYR A 3 2.88 0.68 0.53
C TYR A 3 3.60 1.60 -0.47
N LEU A 4 3.37 2.90 -0.37
CA LEU A 4 3.94 3.96 -1.20
C LEU A 4 4.76 4.95 -0.37
N GLY A 5 4.62 4.91 0.96
CA GLY A 5 5.35 5.75 1.89
C GLY A 5 4.46 6.81 2.54
N GLY A 6 4.98 7.35 3.64
CA GLY A 6 4.33 8.39 4.41
C GLY A 6 3.33 7.90 5.44
N ARG A 7 2.74 8.87 6.14
CA ARG A 7 2.12 8.62 7.45
C ARG A 7 0.90 7.69 7.43
N ASP A 8 0.09 7.75 6.38
CA ASP A 8 -1.06 6.85 6.23
C ASP A 8 -0.64 5.40 5.99
N ASP A 9 0.41 5.19 5.19
CA ASP A 9 0.95 3.85 4.96
C ASP A 9 1.63 3.30 6.21
N ILE A 10 2.30 4.15 7.00
CA ILE A 10 2.85 3.76 8.31
C ILE A 10 1.73 3.30 9.25
N GLU A 11 0.61 4.04 9.34
CA GLU A 11 -0.55 3.64 10.14
C GLU A 11 -1.15 2.33 9.63
N ALA A 12 -1.31 2.20 8.32
CA ALA A 12 -1.79 1.00 7.67
C ALA A 12 -0.88 -0.22 7.93
N LEU A 13 0.43 -0.01 7.96
CA LEU A 13 1.41 -1.05 8.27
C LEU A 13 1.31 -1.47 9.74
N CYS A 14 1.14 -0.52 10.66
CA CYS A 14 0.87 -0.79 12.08
C CYS A 14 -0.37 -1.68 12.26
N LEU A 15 -1.46 -1.38 11.54
CA LEU A 15 -2.65 -2.23 11.55
C LEU A 15 -2.35 -3.62 10.97
N ALA A 16 -1.70 -3.70 9.81
CA ALA A 16 -1.38 -4.96 9.16
C ALA A 16 -0.53 -5.88 10.07
N LYS A 17 0.49 -5.31 10.74
CA LYS A 17 1.31 -6.01 11.75
C LYS A 17 0.48 -6.53 12.93
N ARG A 18 -0.56 -5.82 13.33
CA ARG A 18 -1.46 -6.27 14.40
C ARG A 18 -2.36 -7.41 13.94
N VAL A 19 -2.85 -7.35 12.70
CA VAL A 19 -3.77 -8.34 12.12
C VAL A 19 -3.11 -9.72 12.00
N ILE A 20 -1.84 -9.79 11.58
CA ILE A 20 -1.09 -11.05 11.45
C ILE A 20 -0.75 -11.75 12.77
N ARG A 21 -1.11 -11.17 13.92
CA ARG A 21 -1.09 -11.91 15.19
C ARG A 21 -2.07 -13.09 15.18
N ASN A 22 -3.04 -13.08 14.26
CA ASN A 22 -3.81 -14.25 13.91
C ASN A 22 -3.02 -15.13 12.92
N PRO A 23 -2.67 -16.37 13.29
CA PRO A 23 -1.86 -17.26 12.44
C PRO A 23 -2.55 -17.70 11.15
N GLY A 24 -3.87 -17.51 11.03
CA GLY A 24 -4.63 -17.78 9.80
C GLY A 24 -4.52 -16.70 8.74
N ILE A 25 -3.83 -15.59 9.01
CA ILE A 25 -3.69 -14.46 8.08
C ILE A 25 -2.27 -14.41 7.53
N ASN A 26 -2.16 -14.31 6.21
CA ASN A 26 -0.91 -14.06 5.52
C ASN A 26 -0.84 -12.58 5.11
N LEU A 27 0.31 -11.95 5.31
CA LEU A 27 0.56 -10.58 4.90
C LEU A 27 1.58 -10.55 3.78
N VAL A 28 1.20 -9.86 2.69
CA VAL A 28 2.13 -9.43 1.65
C VAL A 28 2.17 -7.90 1.65
N VAL A 29 3.37 -7.34 1.79
CA VAL A 29 3.63 -5.90 1.68
C VAL A 29 4.25 -5.64 0.31
N TYR A 30 3.51 -5.00 -0.59
CA TYR A 30 3.98 -4.52 -1.88
C TYR A 30 4.44 -3.07 -1.73
N HIS A 31 5.75 -2.86 -1.62
CA HIS A 31 6.36 -1.54 -1.55
C HIS A 31 6.63 -1.00 -2.96
N LEU A 32 5.77 -0.10 -3.41
CA LEU A 32 5.85 0.57 -4.71
C LEU A 32 6.63 1.87 -4.55
N THR A 33 7.79 1.98 -5.20
CA THR A 33 8.67 3.15 -5.06
C THR A 33 9.36 3.51 -6.37
N SER A 34 9.79 4.76 -6.51
CA SER A 34 10.58 5.22 -7.67
C SER A 34 12.09 5.04 -7.45
N GLU A 35 12.88 5.09 -8.53
CA GLU A 35 14.35 5.12 -8.44
C GLU A 35 14.87 6.46 -7.89
N ASP A 36 14.12 7.55 -8.10
CA ASP A 36 14.58 8.93 -7.87
C ASP A 36 14.28 9.49 -6.46
N HIS A 37 14.03 8.64 -5.47
CA HIS A 37 13.72 9.12 -4.13
C HIS A 37 14.95 9.73 -3.43
N MET A 38 14.91 11.05 -3.25
CA MET A 38 15.85 11.76 -2.39
C MET A 38 15.61 11.40 -0.92
N PRO A 39 16.64 11.04 -0.15
CA PRO A 39 16.48 10.74 1.27
C PRO A 39 16.02 11.98 2.03
N ASN A 40 14.84 11.90 2.65
CA ASN A 40 14.33 12.89 3.59
C ASN A 40 13.94 12.20 4.92
N LEU A 41 13.41 12.96 5.89
CA LEU A 41 12.98 12.40 7.17
C LEU A 41 11.88 11.34 7.01
N GLU A 42 10.95 11.55 6.09
CA GLU A 42 9.85 10.61 5.81
C GLU A 42 10.38 9.28 5.28
N TYR A 43 11.34 9.32 4.35
CA TYR A 43 12.04 8.14 3.84
C TYR A 43 12.78 7.36 4.94
N VAL A 44 13.35 8.06 5.94
CA VAL A 44 13.99 7.40 7.09
C VAL A 44 12.94 6.69 7.95
N LEU A 45 11.81 7.33 8.23
CA LEU A 45 10.70 6.73 8.99
C LEU A 45 10.08 5.53 8.26
N ASP A 46 9.89 5.66 6.94
CA ASP A 46 9.38 4.58 6.10
C ASP A 46 10.32 3.38 6.12
N ASN A 47 11.63 3.60 5.96
CA ASN A 47 12.60 2.51 6.03
C ASN A 47 12.63 1.86 7.40
N GLU A 48 12.57 2.63 8.48
CA GLU A 48 12.49 2.08 9.83
C GLU A 48 11.25 1.18 9.98
N ALA A 49 10.07 1.66 9.57
CA ALA A 49 8.83 0.92 9.62
C ALA A 49 8.86 -0.36 8.77
N LEU A 50 9.43 -0.30 7.56
CA LEU A 50 9.58 -1.44 6.65
C LEU A 50 10.62 -2.46 7.15
N GLU A 51 11.69 -2.01 7.80
CA GLU A 51 12.67 -2.91 8.45
C GLU A 51 12.03 -3.67 9.61
N GLU A 52 11.04 -3.12 10.31
CA GLU A 52 10.29 -3.87 11.32
C GLU A 52 9.48 -5.03 10.73
N VAL A 53 9.00 -4.91 9.48
CA VAL A 53 8.30 -6.02 8.78
C VAL A 53 9.23 -7.21 8.62
N LYS A 54 10.50 -6.94 8.30
CA LYS A 54 11.54 -7.97 8.12
C LYS A 54 11.92 -8.67 9.43
N LYS A 55 11.61 -8.05 10.57
CA LYS A 55 11.84 -8.60 11.92
C LYS A 55 10.64 -9.37 12.45
N LEU A 56 9.52 -9.42 11.73
CA LEU A 56 8.34 -10.16 12.17
C LEU A 56 8.63 -11.66 12.24
N PRO A 57 8.01 -12.38 13.21
CA PRO A 57 8.00 -13.84 13.20
C PRO A 57 7.49 -14.34 11.84
N HIS A 58 8.13 -15.38 11.31
CA HIS A 58 7.75 -15.99 10.03
C HIS A 58 7.98 -15.10 8.79
N TYR A 59 8.76 -14.03 8.89
CA TYR A 59 9.26 -13.30 7.72
C TYR A 59 9.97 -14.24 6.74
N GLY A 60 9.67 -14.12 5.44
CA GLY A 60 10.24 -14.96 4.39
C GLY A 60 9.60 -16.35 4.29
N SER A 61 8.57 -16.63 5.09
CA SER A 61 7.72 -17.81 4.96
C SER A 61 6.38 -17.46 4.29
N LYS A 62 5.43 -18.40 4.25
CA LYS A 62 4.09 -18.16 3.70
C LYS A 62 3.29 -17.09 4.45
N ASN A 63 3.60 -16.82 5.71
CA ASN A 63 2.81 -15.92 6.55
C ASN A 63 3.14 -14.44 6.37
N VAL A 64 4.41 -14.09 6.07
CA VAL A 64 4.82 -12.69 5.89
C VAL A 64 5.81 -12.58 4.73
N CYS A 65 5.41 -11.85 3.69
CA CYS A 65 6.20 -11.57 2.50
C CYS A 65 6.33 -10.06 2.28
N TYR A 66 7.52 -9.62 1.87
CA TYR A 66 7.80 -8.24 1.49
C TYR A 66 8.35 -8.22 0.06
N GLN A 67 7.76 -7.39 -0.79
CA GLN A 67 8.15 -7.24 -2.18
C GLN A 67 8.35 -5.76 -2.49
N LYS A 68 9.58 -5.39 -2.85
CA LYS A 68 9.90 -4.03 -3.34
C LYS A 68 9.76 -4.03 -4.86
N LEU A 69 8.91 -3.14 -5.38
CA LEU A 69 8.64 -3.00 -6.81
C LEU A 69 8.96 -1.57 -7.23
N ILE A 70 9.87 -1.46 -8.21
CA ILE A 70 10.23 -0.16 -8.79
C ILE A 70 9.19 0.20 -9.84
N VAL A 71 8.54 1.35 -9.67
CA VAL A 71 7.51 1.86 -10.58
C VAL A 71 7.92 3.22 -11.11
N LYS A 72 7.70 3.44 -12.41
CA LYS A 72 8.02 4.71 -13.08
C LYS A 72 6.83 5.66 -13.12
N ASP A 73 5.63 5.11 -13.28
CA ASP A 73 4.41 5.87 -13.53
C ASP A 73 3.15 5.10 -13.11
N SER A 74 2.01 5.79 -13.27
CA SER A 74 0.67 5.26 -13.02
C SER A 74 0.34 3.99 -13.79
N GLN A 75 0.89 3.82 -15.01
CA GLN A 75 0.65 2.64 -15.83
C GLN A 75 1.36 1.41 -15.25
N GLY A 76 2.59 1.58 -14.76
CA GLY A 76 3.32 0.54 -14.04
C GLY A 76 2.58 0.09 -12.78
N ILE A 77 2.05 1.05 -12.00
CA ILE A 77 1.25 0.74 -10.81
C ILE A 77 -0.02 -0.02 -11.20
N SER A 78 -0.76 0.44 -12.22
CA SER A 78 -1.98 -0.23 -12.68
C SER A 78 -1.72 -1.67 -13.15
N THR A 79 -0.61 -1.88 -13.84
CA THR A 79 -0.19 -3.22 -14.29
C THR A 79 0.05 -4.14 -13.09
N ILE A 80 0.83 -3.70 -12.10
CA ILE A 80 1.09 -4.47 -10.88
C ILE A 80 -0.22 -4.78 -10.14
N LEU A 81 -1.09 -3.79 -9.95
CA LEU A 81 -2.34 -3.99 -9.24
C LEU A 81 -3.25 -4.99 -9.96
N ARG A 82 -3.26 -4.98 -11.29
CA ARG A 82 -4.00 -5.95 -12.10
C ARG A 82 -3.45 -7.37 -11.95
N ASP A 83 -2.13 -7.52 -11.90
CA ASP A 83 -1.49 -8.82 -11.74
C ASP A 83 -1.82 -9.45 -10.38
N ILE A 84 -1.86 -8.64 -9.32
CA ILE A 84 -2.10 -9.14 -7.94
C ILE A 84 -3.58 -9.09 -7.52
N ALA A 85 -4.48 -8.53 -8.33
CA ALA A 85 -5.87 -8.23 -7.97
C ALA A 85 -6.66 -9.43 -7.42
N ASN A 86 -6.32 -10.64 -7.87
CA ASN A 86 -6.99 -11.89 -7.50
C ASN A 86 -6.12 -12.81 -6.64
N GLU A 87 -4.98 -12.34 -6.16
CA GLU A 87 -4.08 -13.10 -5.28
C GLU A 87 -4.44 -12.97 -3.80
N HIS A 88 -5.27 -11.98 -3.44
CA HIS A 88 -5.56 -11.62 -2.05
C HIS A 88 -7.06 -11.51 -1.79
N ASP A 89 -7.50 -11.89 -0.59
CA ASP A 89 -8.87 -11.67 -0.13
C ASP A 89 -9.12 -10.22 0.30
N PHE A 90 -8.05 -9.47 0.61
CA PHE A 90 -8.14 -8.14 1.18
C PHE A 90 -6.92 -7.26 0.87
N PHE A 91 -7.18 -6.02 0.47
CA PHE A 91 -6.17 -4.98 0.30
C PHE A 91 -6.29 -3.93 1.41
N ILE A 92 -5.14 -3.51 1.93
CA ILE A 92 -5.01 -2.37 2.82
C ILE A 92 -4.22 -1.30 2.06
N VAL A 93 -4.78 -0.10 2.00
CA VAL A 93 -4.25 1.04 1.24
C VAL A 93 -4.39 2.34 2.04
N ARG A 94 -3.57 3.34 1.73
CA ARG A 94 -3.71 4.71 2.26
C ARG A 94 -4.95 5.43 1.77
N ARG A 95 -5.39 6.43 2.55
CA ARG A 95 -6.46 7.39 2.20
C ARG A 95 -5.93 8.64 1.50
N THR A 96 -4.78 9.17 1.95
CA THR A 96 -4.32 10.53 1.60
C THR A 96 -4.39 10.82 0.10
N HIS A 97 -4.97 11.97 -0.24
CA HIS A 97 -5.14 12.45 -1.61
C HIS A 97 -3.79 12.51 -2.34
N ASP A 98 -3.81 11.99 -3.57
CA ASP A 98 -2.66 11.67 -4.43
C ASP A 98 -1.88 12.87 -4.98
N SER A 99 -1.95 14.04 -4.32
CA SER A 99 -1.22 15.25 -4.72
C SER A 99 0.29 15.19 -4.39
N ASP A 100 0.72 14.25 -3.56
CA ASP A 100 2.08 14.22 -3.02
C ASP A 100 3.01 13.24 -3.77
N LEU A 101 2.47 12.41 -4.67
CA LEU A 101 3.23 11.34 -5.34
C LEU A 101 3.10 11.42 -6.88
N PRO A 102 4.15 11.87 -7.60
CA PRO A 102 4.15 11.98 -9.06
C PRO A 102 3.78 10.67 -9.78
N GLN A 103 4.17 9.52 -9.21
CA GLN A 103 3.89 8.20 -9.78
C GLN A 103 2.41 7.81 -9.81
N ILE A 104 1.54 8.46 -9.02
CA ILE A 104 0.09 8.15 -8.94
C ILE A 104 -0.76 9.19 -9.70
N GLU A 105 -0.18 10.30 -10.15
CA GLU A 105 -0.93 11.42 -10.74
C GLU A 105 -1.86 11.00 -11.89
N GLY A 106 -1.43 10.05 -12.73
CA GLY A 106 -2.26 9.51 -13.80
C GLY A 106 -3.48 8.73 -13.30
N LEU A 107 -3.34 7.98 -12.19
CA LEU A 107 -4.45 7.25 -11.58
C LEU A 107 -5.45 8.20 -10.91
N ALA A 108 -4.95 9.28 -10.29
CA ALA A 108 -5.79 10.28 -9.63
C ALA A 108 -6.77 10.97 -10.60
N LYS A 109 -6.38 11.13 -11.87
CA LYS A 109 -7.25 11.69 -12.93
C LYS A 109 -8.40 10.76 -13.33
N TRP A 110 -8.28 9.47 -13.03
CA TRP A 110 -9.28 8.44 -13.36
C TRP A 110 -10.07 7.98 -12.14
N THR A 111 -9.79 8.54 -10.97
CA THR A 111 -10.48 8.18 -9.72
C THR A 111 -11.94 8.64 -9.74
N GLU A 112 -12.86 7.70 -9.56
CA GLU A 112 -14.31 7.97 -9.47
C GLU A 112 -14.73 8.25 -8.02
N PHE A 113 -14.17 7.50 -7.07
CA PHE A 113 -14.49 7.56 -5.64
C PHE A 113 -13.29 8.05 -4.83
N SER A 114 -13.24 9.36 -4.59
CA SER A 114 -12.12 10.00 -3.88
C SER A 114 -11.88 9.49 -2.46
N GLU A 115 -12.90 8.95 -1.81
CA GLU A 115 -12.84 8.33 -0.49
C GLU A 115 -12.01 7.04 -0.46
N LEU A 116 -11.81 6.40 -1.62
CA LEU A 116 -11.02 5.19 -1.75
C LEU A 116 -9.54 5.44 -2.04
N SER A 117 -9.14 6.68 -2.32
CA SER A 117 -7.86 7.05 -2.97
C SER A 117 -7.67 6.40 -4.34
N ALA A 118 -6.73 6.90 -5.16
CA ALA A 118 -6.56 6.38 -6.52
C ALA A 118 -6.23 4.87 -6.57
N ILE A 119 -5.51 4.36 -5.57
CA ILE A 119 -5.18 2.93 -5.48
C ILE A 119 -6.40 2.11 -5.06
N GLY A 120 -7.14 2.55 -4.04
CA GLY A 120 -8.30 1.81 -3.56
C GLY A 120 -9.45 1.85 -4.58
N ASP A 121 -9.63 2.97 -5.26
CA ASP A 121 -10.60 3.13 -6.34
C ASP A 121 -10.31 2.17 -7.50
N LEU A 122 -9.05 2.09 -7.96
CA LEU A 122 -8.66 1.14 -8.99
C LEU A 122 -8.84 -0.32 -8.55
N LEU A 123 -8.53 -0.65 -7.29
CA LEU A 123 -8.73 -1.99 -6.74
C LEU A 123 -10.21 -2.38 -6.62
N ALA A 124 -11.07 -1.42 -6.32
CA ALA A 124 -12.51 -1.59 -6.23
C ALA A 124 -13.22 -1.53 -7.60
N SER A 125 -12.50 -1.07 -8.64
CA SER A 125 -13.04 -0.93 -9.97
C SER A 125 -13.50 -2.27 -10.55
N PRO A 126 -14.69 -2.33 -11.17
CA PRO A 126 -15.17 -3.54 -11.83
C PRO A 126 -14.22 -4.00 -12.97
N ASP A 127 -13.45 -3.08 -13.55
CA ASP A 127 -12.50 -3.36 -14.64
C ASP A 127 -11.27 -4.16 -14.18
N LEU A 128 -11.00 -4.20 -12.87
CA LEU A 128 -9.95 -5.03 -12.30
C LEU A 128 -10.44 -6.47 -12.03
N GLY A 129 -11.76 -6.66 -11.93
CA GLY A 129 -12.38 -7.95 -11.66
C GLY A 129 -12.02 -8.56 -10.30
N SER A 130 -11.46 -7.77 -9.38
CA SER A 130 -11.12 -8.24 -8.03
C SER A 130 -12.36 -8.53 -7.21
N ARG A 131 -12.30 -9.56 -6.37
CA ARG A 131 -13.30 -9.86 -5.33
C ARG A 131 -12.81 -9.50 -3.93
N ALA A 132 -11.63 -8.91 -3.82
CA ALA A 132 -11.01 -8.57 -2.56
C ALA A 132 -11.75 -7.41 -1.89
N GLY A 133 -11.81 -7.42 -0.56
CA GLY A 133 -12.20 -6.24 0.19
C GLY A 133 -11.09 -5.18 0.14
N VAL A 134 -11.46 -3.90 0.12
CA VAL A 134 -10.50 -2.78 0.19
C VAL A 134 -10.72 -2.02 1.49
N LEU A 135 -9.68 -1.93 2.31
CA LEU A 135 -9.63 -1.11 3.52
C LEU A 135 -8.71 0.08 3.31
N VAL A 136 -9.32 1.25 3.38
CA VAL A 136 -8.65 2.53 3.21
C VAL A 136 -8.37 3.10 4.59
N LEU A 137 -7.11 3.40 4.89
CA LEU A 137 -6.68 3.87 6.21
C LEU A 137 -6.04 5.25 6.11
N GLN A 138 -6.34 6.06 7.11
CA GLN A 138 -5.75 7.36 7.30
C GLN A 138 -5.11 7.40 8.69
N GLN A 139 -3.95 8.05 8.79
CA GLN A 139 -3.40 8.40 10.09
C GLN A 139 -4.42 9.23 10.88
N GLN A 140 -4.58 8.92 12.16
CA GLN A 140 -5.44 9.68 13.06
C GLN A 140 -5.05 11.17 13.03
N ALA A 141 -6.02 12.04 12.72
CA ALA A 141 -5.83 13.48 12.84
C ALA A 141 -5.56 13.81 14.32
N LYS A 142 -4.48 14.54 14.59
CA LYS A 142 -4.30 15.16 15.91
C LYS A 142 -5.33 16.27 16.04
N ASP A 143 -6.13 16.25 17.09
CA ASP A 143 -6.98 17.39 17.44
C ASP A 143 -6.09 18.65 17.51
N LYS A 144 -6.54 19.72 16.85
CA LYS A 144 -5.85 21.02 16.81
C LYS A 144 -6.02 21.76 18.13
#